data_AF-A0A7X9RYK0-F1
#
_entry.id   AF-A0A7X9RYK0-F1
#
_cell.length_a   1.000
_cell.length_b   1.000
_cell.length_c   1.000
_cell.angle_alpha   90.00
_cell.angle_beta   90.00
_cell.angle_gamma   90.00
#
_symmetry.space_group_name_H-M   'P 1'
#
loop_
_entity.id
_entity.type
_entity.pdbx_description
1 polymer ?
#
loop_
_entity_poly.entity_id
_entity_poly.type
_entity_poly.pdbx_seq_one_letter_code
_entity_poly.pdbx_strand_id
1 'polypeptide(L)' 'MFKDSQTINSRHKKFIETVFTTGKVYRLINHEGGFATSRSNNYGDENGESVRMTCFWSDVSLANYLQK' A
#
# COMPACT_ATOMS: atom_id res chain seq x y z
N MET A 1 -16.38 -1.72 5.64
CA MET A 1 -15.92 -1.80 7.05
C MET A 1 -15.25 -0.49 7.39
N PHE A 2 -15.90 0.37 8.18
CA PHE A 2 -15.32 1.66 8.59
C PHE A 2 -14.15 1.35 9.52
N LYS A 3 -12.91 1.60 9.06
CA LYS A 3 -11.74 1.51 9.93
C LYS A 3 -11.74 2.77 10.79
N ASP A 4 -11.56 2.61 12.09
CA ASP A 4 -11.41 3.72 13.04
C ASP A 4 -10.35 4.70 12.53
N SER A 5 -10.71 5.98 12.42
CA SER A 5 -9.83 7.04 11.95
C SER A 5 -8.55 7.14 12.78
N GLN A 6 -8.62 6.82 14.08
CA GLN A 6 -7.45 6.76 14.96
C GLN A 6 -6.45 5.68 14.51
N THR A 7 -6.95 4.51 14.13
CA THR A 7 -6.12 3.40 13.65
C THR A 7 -5.46 3.74 12.32
N ILE A 8 -6.17 4.41 11.40
CA ILE A 8 -5.61 4.85 10.12
C ILE A 8 -4.47 5.85 10.35
N ASN A 9 -4.70 6.87 11.17
CA ASN A 9 -3.71 7.91 11.45
C ASN A 9 -2.44 7.34 12.11
N SER A 10 -2.60 6.44 13.09
CA SER A 10 -1.48 5.77 13.75
C SER A 10 -0.63 4.97 12.75
N ARG A 11 -1.28 4.19 11.86
CA ARG A 11 -0.58 3.41 10.83
C ARG A 11 0.12 4.30 9.81
N HIS A 12 -0.52 5.39 9.39
CA HIS A 12 0.10 6.35 8.48
C HIS A 12 1.36 6.96 9.08
N LYS A 13 1.29 7.45 10.32
CA LYS A 13 2.44 8.02 11.02
C LYS A 13 3.59 7.01 11.14
N LYS A 14 3.29 5.79 11.61
CA LYS A 14 4.29 4.72 11.73
C LYS A 14 4.94 4.37 10.39
N PHE A 15 4.16 4.33 9.32
CA PHE A 15 4.67 4.09 7.97
C PHE A 15 5.71 5.14 7.58
N ILE A 16 5.36 6.43 7.67
CA ILE A 16 6.23 7.54 7.30
C ILE A 16 7.53 7.51 8.12
N GLU A 17 7.42 7.39 9.45
CA GLU A 17 8.59 7.34 10.35
C GLU A 17 9.54 6.19 9.99
N THR A 18 9.00 5.01 9.69
CA THR A 18 9.80 3.84 9.33
C THR A 18 10.52 4.03 8.00
N VAL A 19 9.83 4.60 6.99
CA VAL A 19 10.43 4.88 5.67
C VAL A 19 11.55 5.92 5.80
N PHE A 20 11.34 7.00 6.55
CA PHE A 20 12.38 8.01 6.78
C PHE A 20 13.57 7.45 7.53
N THR A 21 13.34 6.60 8.53
CA THR A 21 14.42 6.02 9.35
C THR A 21 15.24 5.00 8.56
N THR A 22 14.59 4.17 7.74
CA THR A 22 15.25 3.03 7.07
C THR A 22 15.65 3.33 5.63
N GLY A 23 15.05 4.33 5.00
CA GLY A 23 15.19 4.61 3.57
C GLY A 23 14.60 3.51 2.66
N LYS A 24 13.77 2.61 3.20
CA LYS A 24 13.30 1.41 2.50
C LYS A 24 11.78 1.33 2.44
N VAL A 25 11.29 0.76 1.34
CA VAL A 25 9.92 0.30 1.16
C VAL A 25 9.94 -1.09 0.51
N TYR A 26 8.91 -1.86 0.78
CA TYR A 26 8.74 -3.23 0.29
C TYR A 26 7.50 -3.30 -0.59
N ARG A 27 7.55 -4.12 -1.62
CA ARG A 27 6.42 -4.43 -2.49
C ARG A 27 6.07 -5.91 -2.36
N LEU A 28 4.79 -6.20 -2.37
CA LEU A 28 4.29 -7.57 -2.41
C LEU A 28 4.27 -8.05 -3.88
N ILE A 29 4.94 -9.17 -4.14
CA ILE A 29 5.05 -9.79 -5.46
C ILE A 29 4.33 -11.14 -5.41
N ASN A 30 3.48 -11.42 -6.40
CA ASN A 30 2.85 -12.74 -6.53
C ASN A 30 3.80 -13.74 -7.22
N HIS A 31 3.45 -15.03 -7.24
CA HIS A 31 4.27 -16.07 -7.86
C HIS A 31 4.50 -15.89 -9.37
N GLU A 32 3.65 -15.11 -10.04
CA GLU A 32 3.71 -14.81 -11.47
C GLU A 32 4.50 -13.51 -11.76
N GLY A 33 5.12 -12.90 -10.73
CA GLY A 33 5.89 -11.65 -10.87
C GLY A 33 5.05 -10.37 -10.89
N GLY A 34 3.73 -10.46 -10.70
CA GLY A 34 2.82 -9.33 -10.58
C GLY A 34 2.93 -8.62 -9.23
N PHE A 35 2.58 -7.33 -9.20
CA PHE A 35 2.64 -6.49 -8.00
C PHE A 35 1.26 -6.28 -7.37
N ALA A 36 1.22 -6.10 -6.05
CA ALA A 36 0.03 -5.62 -5.40
C ALA A 36 -0.31 -4.19 -5.84
N THR A 37 -1.53 -4.00 -6.35
CA THR A 37 -2.05 -2.70 -6.78
C THR A 37 -3.42 -2.43 -6.21
N SER A 38 -3.75 -1.16 -6.01
CA SER A 38 -5.10 -0.68 -5.67
C SER A 38 -5.61 0.29 -6.73
N ARG A 39 -6.88 0.69 -6.64
CA ARG A 39 -7.48 1.73 -7.49
C ARG A 39 -7.81 2.95 -6.65
N SER A 40 -7.52 4.14 -7.18
CA SER A 40 -7.82 5.41 -6.53
C SER A 40 -9.33 5.68 -6.53
N ASN A 41 -9.84 6.19 -5.41
CA ASN A 41 -11.23 6.69 -5.33
C ASN A 41 -11.36 8.15 -5.79
N ASN A 42 -10.25 8.89 -5.83
CA ASN A 42 -10.25 10.35 -5.98
C ASN A 42 -9.62 10.82 -7.30
N TYR A 43 -8.97 9.91 -8.03
CA TYR A 43 -8.21 10.25 -9.24
C TYR A 43 -8.58 9.28 -10.36
N GLY A 44 -8.98 9.83 -11.50
CA GLY A 44 -9.21 9.11 -12.75
C GLY A 44 -8.06 9.32 -13.73
N ASP A 45 -7.88 8.39 -14.65
CA ASP A 45 -6.99 8.52 -15.80
C ASP A 45 -7.66 9.30 -16.95
N GLU A 46 -6.99 9.37 -18.09
CA GLU A 46 -7.46 10.06 -19.30
C GLU A 46 -8.79 9.53 -19.86
N ASN A 47 -9.17 8.31 -19.49
CA ASN A 47 -10.44 7.68 -19.90
C ASN A 47 -11.53 7.81 -18.82
N GLY A 48 -11.23 8.48 -17.70
CA GLY A 48 -12.13 8.61 -16.56
C GLY A 48 -12.14 7.38 -15.64
N GLU A 49 -11.25 6.40 -15.86
CA GLU A 49 -11.15 5.19 -15.05
C GLU A 49 -10.28 5.44 -13.81
N SER A 50 -10.62 4.82 -12.67
CA SER A 50 -9.82 4.97 -11.44
C SER A 50 -8.36 4.58 -11.65
N VAL A 51 -7.45 5.50 -11.36
CA VAL A 51 -6.00 5.31 -11.51
C VAL A 51 -5.53 4.11 -10.68
N ARG A 52 -4.75 3.23 -11.30
CA ARG A 52 -4.10 2.11 -10.61
C ARG A 52 -2.87 2.60 -9.85
N MET A 53 -2.80 2.28 -8.56
CA MET A 53 -1.71 2.65 -7.66
C MET A 53 -0.95 1.41 -7.21
N THR A 54 0.39 1.47 -7.26
CA THR A 54 1.24 0.42 -6.69
C THR A 54 1.25 0.52 -5.16
N CYS A 55 1.07 -0.62 -4.49
CA CYS A 55 1.06 -0.68 -3.03
C CYS A 55 2.46 -0.96 -2.47
N PHE A 56 2.82 -0.23 -1.41
CA PHE A 56 4.08 -0.38 -0.70
C PHE A 56 3.85 -0.52 0.80
N TRP A 57 4.78 -1.21 1.46
CA TRP A 57 4.83 -1.40 2.90
C TRP A 57 6.15 -0.91 3.45
N SER A 58 6.14 -0.37 4.67
CA SER A 58 7.35 0.06 5.36
C SER A 58 8.07 -1.08 6.10
N ASP A 59 7.42 -2.24 6.23
CA ASP A 59 7.92 -3.40 6.94
C ASP A 59 7.70 -4.65 6.07
N VAL A 60 8.77 -5.44 5.89
CA VAL A 60 8.75 -6.67 5.07
C VAL A 60 7.76 -7.70 5.60
N SER A 61 7.54 -7.76 6.92
CA SER A 61 6.55 -8.66 7.53
C SER A 61 5.13 -8.37 7.07
N LEU A 62 4.83 -7.11 6.73
CA LEU A 62 3.54 -6.68 6.18
C LEU A 62 3.44 -6.87 4.66
N ALA A 63 4.58 -7.05 3.99
CA ALA A 63 4.67 -7.40 2.57
C ALA A 63 4.71 -8.91 2.34
N ASN A 64 4.37 -9.71 3.34
CA ASN A 64 4.17 -11.15 3.23
C ASN A 64 2.67 -11.44 3.33
N TYR A 65 2.23 -12.52 2.68
CA TYR A 65 0.88 -13.11 2.73
C TYR A 65 -0.10 -12.68 1.63
N LEU A 66 -0.01 -13.34 0.48
CA LEU A 66 -1.20 -13.81 -0.24
C LEU A 66 -1.33 -15.30 0.08
N GLN A 67 -2.10 -15.67 1.10
CA GLN A 67 -2.72 -16.99 1.07
C GLN A 67 -3.77 -16.93 -0.04
N LYS A 68 -3.53 -17.70 -1.10
CA LYS A 68 -4.54 -18.04 -2.10
C LYS A 68 -5.78 -18.61 -1.43
#